data_AF-A0A0G1JWK1-F1
#
_entry.id   AF-A0A0G1JWK1-F1
#
_cell.length_a   1.000
_cell.length_b   1.000
_cell.length_c   1.000
_cell.angle_alpha   90.00
_cell.angle_beta   90.00
_cell.angle_gamma   90.00
#
_symmetry.space_group_name_H-M   'P 1'
#
loop_
_entity.id
_entity.type
_entity.pdbx_description
1 polymer ?
#
loop_
_entity_poly.entity_id
_entity_poly.type
_entity_poly.pdbx_seq_one_letter_code
_entity_poly.pdbx_strand_id
1 'polypeptide(L)'
;MIRKNFTPPFFLTRTAIFLLGTLIGASLILILRSQDRYVSSFSRVAVAYDQGKTTTDSPVQQEIFDTLKRIEKQARKFSWFQQLDEYLLIRVRDAGDAKFTIDIKNGNVDIKPGWLTSQKPTLVVDNLHRVNFKRLEQLVSADELDEQGMYEIASALIVPGLKALYNSDVLFLPGDKRFLKLDNFIQVELVNKYGAKDFDGNLIISRATVVNVDGQWLVFEGFQGQPDVRYTVDINQLIHYYYLINYKFRGLSAADLLSRKELFDEYMKLRQETLTYKSY
;
A
#
# COMPACT_ATOMS: atom_id res chain seq x y z
N MET A 1 88.25 1.12 18.73
CA MET A 1 86.84 1.35 18.30
C MET A 1 85.96 1.21 19.55
N ILE A 2 85.77 2.23 20.40
CA ILE A 2 84.95 3.44 20.26
C ILE A 2 83.49 3.17 19.83
N ARG A 3 82.60 3.13 20.86
CA ARG A 3 81.17 3.54 20.94
C ARG A 3 80.14 2.71 20.17
N LYS A 4 78.93 2.40 20.67
CA LYS A 4 78.17 2.78 21.88
C LYS A 4 76.98 1.79 22.04
N ASN A 5 76.58 1.53 23.29
CA ASN A 5 75.34 0.88 23.73
C ASN A 5 74.07 1.54 23.15
N PHE A 6 72.96 0.79 23.05
CA PHE A 6 71.70 1.02 23.80
C PHE A 6 70.56 0.11 23.28
N THR A 7 70.03 -0.75 24.15
CA THR A 7 68.65 -1.28 24.08
C THR A 7 67.67 -0.27 24.71
N PRO A 8 66.35 -0.41 24.49
CA PRO A 8 65.48 0.59 23.86
C PRO A 8 64.80 1.51 24.91
N PRO A 9 63.88 2.42 24.53
CA PRO A 9 62.48 1.96 24.49
C PRO A 9 61.53 2.76 23.56
N PHE A 10 60.28 2.30 23.50
CA PHE A 10 59.08 3.13 23.24
C PHE A 10 59.06 3.99 21.96
N PHE A 11 58.49 3.45 20.86
CA PHE A 11 57.75 4.26 19.89
C PHE A 11 56.55 3.49 19.32
N LEU A 12 55.69 3.04 20.24
CA LEU A 12 54.30 2.69 19.96
C LEU A 12 53.46 3.92 20.33
N THR A 13 53.50 4.99 19.55
CA THR A 13 52.54 6.12 19.65
C THR A 13 52.85 7.14 18.58
N ARG A 14 52.06 7.12 17.50
CA ARG A 14 51.53 8.28 16.75
C ARG A 14 50.99 7.90 15.37
N THR A 15 51.45 6.80 14.76
CA THR A 15 50.92 6.30 13.47
C THR A 15 49.63 5.48 13.65
N ALA A 16 49.48 4.75 14.76
CA ALA A 16 48.26 4.00 15.07
C ALA A 16 47.07 4.91 15.47
N ILE A 17 47.34 6.08 16.07
CA ILE A 17 46.29 7.02 16.49
C ILE A 17 45.73 7.81 15.29
N PHE A 18 46.54 8.07 14.27
CA PHE A 18 46.07 8.75 13.05
C PHE A 18 45.23 7.82 12.14
N LEU A 19 45.57 6.53 12.09
CA LEU A 19 44.79 5.50 11.40
C LEU A 19 43.49 5.14 12.14
N LEU A 20 43.50 5.06 13.48
CA LEU A 20 42.24 4.93 14.25
C LEU A 20 41.40 6.21 14.20
N GLY A 21 41.99 7.40 14.19
CA GLY A 21 41.27 8.67 14.10
C GLY A 21 40.60 8.90 12.74
N THR A 22 41.21 8.41 11.65
CA THR A 22 40.62 8.45 10.31
C THR A 22 39.61 7.32 10.08
N LEU A 23 39.80 6.13 10.67
CA LEU A 23 38.78 5.08 10.67
C LEU A 23 37.57 5.45 11.55
N ILE A 24 37.77 6.00 12.74
CA ILE A 24 36.68 6.45 13.62
C ILE A 24 36.03 7.72 13.04
N GLY A 25 36.79 8.63 12.44
CA GLY A 25 36.27 9.81 11.75
C GLY A 25 35.50 9.50 10.47
N ALA A 26 35.97 8.57 9.64
CA ALA A 26 35.23 8.09 8.47
C ALA A 26 34.03 7.23 8.86
N SER A 27 34.12 6.46 9.95
CA SER A 27 32.98 5.73 10.53
C SER A 27 31.95 6.68 11.12
N LEU A 28 32.35 7.74 11.83
CA LEU A 28 31.43 8.75 12.33
C LEU A 28 30.82 9.56 11.19
N ILE A 29 31.56 9.89 10.14
CA ILE A 29 31.02 10.59 8.96
C ILE A 29 30.10 9.67 8.16
N LEU A 30 30.34 8.36 8.11
CA LEU A 30 29.41 7.39 7.52
C LEU A 30 28.18 7.18 8.40
N ILE A 31 28.31 7.15 9.73
CA ILE A 31 27.19 7.09 10.69
C ILE A 31 26.40 8.41 10.72
N LEU A 32 27.04 9.56 10.51
CA LEU A 32 26.41 10.88 10.47
C LEU A 32 25.87 11.26 9.08
N ARG A 33 26.40 10.69 7.98
CA ARG A 33 25.85 10.85 6.63
C ARG A 33 24.85 9.75 6.25
N SER A 34 24.77 8.63 6.97
CA SER A 34 23.72 7.62 6.78
C SER A 34 22.48 7.90 7.63
N GLN A 35 22.09 9.17 7.78
CA GLN A 35 20.78 9.52 8.34
C GLN A 35 19.61 9.23 7.37
N ASP A 36 19.83 8.45 6.31
CA ASP A 36 18.77 7.56 5.81
C ASP A 36 18.52 6.55 6.93
N ARG A 37 17.57 6.85 7.81
CA ARG A 37 17.15 6.00 8.94
C ARG A 37 17.14 4.54 8.46
N TYR A 38 18.11 3.77 8.94
CA TYR A 38 18.16 2.33 8.68
C TYR A 38 16.95 1.72 9.39
N VAL A 39 15.83 1.58 8.67
CA VAL A 39 14.67 0.88 9.21
C VAL A 39 15.00 -0.60 9.14
N SER A 40 15.53 -1.15 10.25
CA SER A 40 15.81 -2.58 10.38
C SER A 40 14.53 -3.42 10.29
N SER A 41 13.38 -2.84 10.64
CA SER A 41 12.03 -3.37 10.41
C SER A 41 11.00 -2.26 10.54
N PHE A 42 10.05 -2.14 9.60
CA PHE A 42 8.85 -1.35 9.83
C PHE A 42 8.03 -2.00 10.96
N SER A 43 7.25 -1.20 11.69
CA SER A 43 6.28 -1.72 12.65
C SER A 43 4.87 -1.55 12.09
N ARG A 44 4.04 -2.58 12.28
CA ARG A 44 2.64 -2.50 11.84
C ARG A 44 1.86 -1.67 12.84
N VAL A 45 0.96 -0.85 12.33
CA VAL A 45 -0.14 -0.34 13.15
C VAL A 45 -1.00 -1.55 13.52
N ALA A 46 -1.16 -1.81 14.81
CA ALA A 46 -2.04 -2.86 15.28
C ALA A 46 -3.49 -2.49 14.94
N VAL A 47 -4.14 -3.27 14.07
CA VAL A 47 -5.54 -3.09 13.75
C VAL A 47 -6.30 -4.31 14.26
N ALA A 48 -7.08 -4.13 15.32
CA ALA A 48 -8.02 -5.13 15.77
C ALA A 48 -9.31 -4.99 14.95
N TYR A 49 -9.67 -6.05 14.23
CA TYR A 49 -10.94 -6.13 13.52
C TYR A 49 -11.94 -6.89 14.40
N ASP A 50 -12.95 -6.17 14.89
CA ASP A 50 -14.11 -6.80 15.50
C ASP A 50 -14.83 -7.69 14.47
N GLN A 51 -15.19 -8.89 14.92
CA GLN A 51 -15.93 -9.88 14.14
C GLN A 51 -17.30 -9.33 13.68
N GLY A 52 -17.90 -8.43 14.44
CA GLY A 52 -19.25 -7.95 14.19
C GLY A 52 -20.27 -9.09 14.27
N LYS A 53 -21.46 -8.84 13.72
CA LYS A 53 -22.55 -9.83 13.72
C LYS A 53 -22.38 -10.80 12.54
N THR A 54 -22.50 -12.10 12.81
CA THR A 54 -22.39 -13.17 11.80
C THR A 54 -23.71 -13.46 11.07
N THR A 55 -24.77 -12.73 11.41
CA THR A 55 -26.10 -12.82 10.81
C THR A 55 -26.59 -11.44 10.37
N THR A 56 -27.44 -11.43 9.34
CA THR A 56 -28.14 -10.23 8.85
C THR A 56 -29.41 -10.01 9.66
N ASP A 57 -29.26 -9.33 10.81
CA ASP A 57 -30.36 -9.18 11.77
C ASP A 57 -31.39 -8.11 11.37
N SER A 58 -31.08 -7.29 10.37
CA SER A 58 -31.99 -6.24 9.89
C SER A 58 -32.30 -6.38 8.39
N PRO A 59 -33.50 -5.95 7.94
CA PRO A 59 -33.84 -5.94 6.51
C PRO A 59 -32.83 -5.15 5.67
N VAL A 60 -32.23 -4.12 6.26
CA VAL A 60 -31.22 -3.28 5.61
C VAL A 60 -29.92 -4.05 5.36
N GLN A 61 -29.46 -4.84 6.35
CA GLN A 61 -28.28 -5.68 6.19
C GLN A 61 -28.52 -6.79 5.17
N GLN A 62 -29.74 -7.36 5.17
CA GLN A 62 -30.14 -8.34 4.17
C GLN A 62 -30.17 -7.74 2.75
N GLU A 63 -30.71 -6.53 2.57
CA GLU A 63 -30.71 -5.83 1.27
C GLU A 63 -29.29 -5.66 0.72
N ILE A 64 -28.33 -5.27 1.57
CA ILE A 64 -26.92 -5.14 1.17
C ILE A 64 -26.33 -6.50 0.80
N PHE A 65 -26.57 -7.52 1.61
CA PHE A 65 -26.09 -8.88 1.33
C PHE A 65 -26.59 -9.40 -0.02
N ASP A 66 -27.89 -9.23 -0.29
CA ASP A 66 -28.50 -9.64 -1.55
C ASP A 66 -27.95 -8.83 -2.72
N THR A 67 -27.69 -7.54 -2.53
CA THR A 67 -27.07 -6.66 -3.53
C THR A 67 -25.64 -7.09 -3.86
N LEU A 68 -24.85 -7.44 -2.84
CA LEU A 68 -23.51 -8.00 -3.02
C LEU A 68 -23.54 -9.30 -3.84
N LYS A 69 -24.51 -10.18 -3.60
CA LYS A 69 -24.70 -11.40 -4.39
C LYS A 69 -25.07 -11.10 -5.86
N ARG A 70 -25.87 -10.07 -6.12
CA ARG A 70 -26.21 -9.67 -7.50
C ARG A 70 -25.01 -9.04 -8.22
N ILE A 71 -24.26 -8.16 -7.54
CA ILE A 71 -23.01 -7.59 -8.04
C ILE A 71 -22.03 -8.71 -8.43
N GLU A 72 -21.84 -9.69 -7.55
CA GLU A 72 -20.97 -10.84 -7.77
C GLU A 72 -21.35 -11.60 -9.05
N LYS A 73 -22.63 -11.93 -9.22
CA LYS A 73 -23.13 -12.62 -10.42
C LYS A 73 -22.86 -11.82 -11.70
N GLN A 74 -23.06 -10.50 -11.65
CA GLN A 74 -22.85 -9.61 -12.80
C GLN A 74 -21.36 -9.43 -13.12
N ALA A 75 -20.51 -9.31 -12.09
CA ALA A 75 -19.08 -9.08 -12.26
C ALA A 75 -18.35 -10.24 -12.94
N ARG A 76 -18.88 -11.47 -12.87
CA ARG A 76 -18.30 -12.66 -13.53
C ARG A 76 -18.15 -12.55 -15.04
N LYS A 77 -18.88 -11.64 -15.70
CA LYS A 77 -18.73 -11.40 -17.15
C LYS A 77 -17.41 -10.72 -17.51
N PHE A 78 -16.78 -10.03 -16.55
CA PHE A 78 -15.52 -9.37 -16.77
C PHE A 78 -14.35 -10.35 -16.60
N SER A 79 -13.46 -10.41 -17.58
CA SER A 79 -12.35 -11.36 -17.62
C SER A 79 -11.38 -11.21 -16.44
N TRP A 80 -11.15 -9.99 -15.96
CA TRP A 80 -10.29 -9.72 -14.81
C TRP A 80 -10.83 -10.32 -13.50
N PHE A 81 -12.14 -10.51 -13.38
CA PHE A 81 -12.76 -11.03 -12.14
C PHE A 81 -12.28 -12.45 -11.83
N GLN A 82 -12.03 -13.26 -12.87
CA GLN A 82 -11.54 -14.63 -12.72
C GLN A 82 -10.10 -14.72 -12.21
N GLN A 83 -9.35 -13.62 -12.25
CA GLN A 83 -7.95 -13.57 -11.84
C GLN A 83 -7.78 -13.09 -10.39
N LEU A 84 -8.87 -12.71 -9.71
CA LEU A 84 -8.81 -12.18 -8.36
C LEU A 84 -8.63 -13.29 -7.31
N ASP A 85 -7.75 -13.02 -6.36
CA ASP A 85 -7.54 -13.80 -5.14
C ASP A 85 -7.43 -12.84 -3.95
N GLU A 86 -8.57 -12.58 -3.31
CA GLU A 86 -8.74 -11.51 -2.34
C GLU A 86 -9.58 -11.95 -1.16
N TYR A 87 -9.20 -11.48 0.03
CA TYR A 87 -9.98 -11.67 1.24
C TYR A 87 -10.34 -10.32 1.84
N LEU A 88 -11.54 -9.86 1.53
CA LEU A 88 -11.99 -8.49 1.77
C LEU A 88 -12.80 -8.41 3.06
N LEU A 89 -12.53 -7.36 3.83
CA LEU A 89 -13.47 -6.86 4.84
C LEU A 89 -14.18 -5.63 4.28
N ILE A 90 -15.50 -5.69 4.19
CA ILE A 90 -16.34 -4.55 3.85
C ILE A 90 -17.10 -4.07 5.09
N ARG A 91 -17.07 -2.76 5.37
CA ARG A 91 -17.84 -2.14 6.46
C ARG A 91 -18.81 -1.07 5.95
N VAL A 92 -20.07 -1.20 6.34
CA VAL A 92 -21.17 -0.33 5.91
C VAL A 92 -21.71 0.50 7.08
N ARG A 93 -21.47 1.80 7.05
CA ARG A 93 -21.70 2.72 8.18
C ARG A 93 -23.18 2.92 8.47
N ASP A 94 -23.98 3.17 7.43
CA ASP A 94 -25.41 3.46 7.53
C ASP A 94 -26.30 2.22 7.69
N ALA A 95 -25.70 1.05 7.94
CA ALA A 95 -26.38 -0.22 8.20
C ALA A 95 -26.06 -0.78 9.60
N GLY A 96 -25.80 0.10 10.57
CA GLY A 96 -25.40 -0.28 11.93
C GLY A 96 -23.98 -0.84 11.99
N ASP A 97 -23.05 -0.25 11.24
CA ASP A 97 -21.67 -0.75 11.05
C ASP A 97 -21.63 -2.22 10.61
N ALA A 98 -22.51 -2.59 9.67
CA ALA A 98 -22.58 -3.94 9.14
C ALA A 98 -21.25 -4.34 8.51
N LYS A 99 -20.83 -5.59 8.75
CA LYS A 99 -19.57 -6.13 8.25
C LYS A 99 -19.87 -7.29 7.32
N PHE A 100 -19.10 -7.40 6.25
CA PHE A 100 -19.16 -8.53 5.33
C PHE A 100 -17.75 -9.02 5.02
N THR A 101 -17.58 -10.34 5.08
CA THR A 101 -16.39 -11.02 4.58
C THR A 101 -16.67 -11.43 3.14
N ILE A 102 -15.74 -11.11 2.25
CA ILE A 102 -15.76 -11.59 0.87
C ILE A 102 -14.47 -12.35 0.61
N ASP A 103 -14.57 -13.66 0.39
CA ASP A 103 -13.46 -14.52 -0.03
C ASP A 103 -13.57 -14.77 -1.53
N ILE A 104 -12.65 -14.22 -2.30
CA ILE A 104 -12.56 -14.35 -3.76
C ILE A 104 -11.38 -15.26 -4.07
N LYS A 105 -11.62 -16.38 -4.75
CA LYS A 105 -10.57 -17.32 -5.19
C LYS A 105 -10.80 -17.72 -6.63
N ASN A 106 -9.94 -17.26 -7.54
CA ASN A 106 -10.05 -17.52 -8.98
C ASN A 106 -11.45 -17.15 -9.52
N GLY A 107 -11.96 -15.98 -9.09
CA GLY A 107 -13.31 -15.50 -9.42
C GLY A 107 -14.48 -16.23 -8.76
N ASN A 108 -14.23 -17.25 -7.92
CA ASN A 108 -15.27 -17.80 -7.06
C ASN A 108 -15.38 -16.96 -5.81
N VAL A 109 -16.59 -16.49 -5.52
CA VAL A 109 -16.83 -15.57 -4.41
C VAL A 109 -17.74 -16.18 -3.37
N ASP A 110 -17.26 -16.23 -2.14
CA ASP A 110 -18.04 -16.52 -0.95
C ASP A 110 -18.25 -15.22 -0.16
N ILE A 111 -19.52 -14.90 0.12
CA ILE A 111 -19.93 -13.68 0.81
C ILE A 111 -20.63 -14.10 2.09
N LYS A 112 -20.12 -13.62 3.23
CA LYS A 112 -20.64 -13.94 4.55
C LYS A 112 -20.89 -12.67 5.37
N PRO A 113 -22.00 -12.59 6.12
CA PRO A 113 -22.18 -11.56 7.13
C PRO A 113 -21.14 -11.70 8.24
N GLY A 114 -20.71 -10.57 8.79
CA GLY A 114 -19.64 -10.50 9.78
C GLY A 114 -18.25 -10.56 9.16
N TRP A 115 -17.25 -10.32 9.99
CA TRP A 115 -15.84 -10.47 9.67
C TRP A 115 -15.30 -11.80 10.19
N LEU A 116 -14.81 -12.66 9.29
CA LEU A 116 -14.17 -13.91 9.68
C LEU A 116 -12.67 -13.66 9.95
N THR A 117 -12.29 -13.68 11.22
CA THR A 117 -10.93 -13.38 11.71
C THR A 117 -9.90 -14.49 11.50
N SER A 118 -10.27 -15.58 10.79
CA SER A 118 -9.39 -16.73 10.55
C SER A 118 -8.16 -16.40 9.72
N GLN A 119 -8.19 -15.31 8.95
CA GLN A 119 -7.03 -14.80 8.22
C GLN A 119 -7.07 -13.27 8.14
N LYS A 120 -5.92 -12.65 7.88
CA LYS A 120 -5.77 -11.20 7.71
C LYS A 120 -6.47 -10.75 6.42
N PRO A 121 -7.20 -9.62 6.40
CA PRO A 121 -7.77 -9.10 5.15
C PRO A 121 -6.65 -8.68 4.20
N THR A 122 -6.84 -8.98 2.92
CA THR A 122 -5.99 -8.43 1.85
C THR A 122 -6.32 -6.97 1.62
N LEU A 123 -7.59 -6.61 1.76
CA LEU A 123 -8.09 -5.25 1.60
C LEU A 123 -9.23 -5.01 2.59
N VAL A 124 -9.26 -3.81 3.15
CA VAL A 124 -10.33 -3.36 4.04
C VAL A 124 -10.97 -2.13 3.42
N VAL A 125 -12.21 -2.27 2.96
CA VAL A 125 -12.99 -1.17 2.41
C VAL A 125 -13.93 -0.67 3.49
N ASP A 126 -13.48 0.38 4.15
CA ASP A 126 -14.22 1.06 5.20
C ASP A 126 -15.06 2.20 4.62
N ASN A 127 -16.01 2.69 5.43
CA ASN A 127 -16.79 3.89 5.13
C ASN A 127 -17.73 3.78 3.92
N LEU A 128 -18.16 2.56 3.57
CA LEU A 128 -19.21 2.40 2.57
C LEU A 128 -20.58 2.72 3.16
N HIS A 129 -21.46 3.20 2.29
CA HIS A 129 -22.86 3.45 2.55
C HIS A 129 -23.72 2.64 1.58
N ARG A 130 -24.99 2.41 1.89
CA ARG A 130 -25.92 1.65 1.03
C ARG A 130 -25.97 2.14 -0.41
N VAL A 131 -25.89 3.45 -0.60
CA VAL A 131 -25.87 4.07 -1.93
C VAL A 131 -24.70 3.57 -2.77
N ASN A 132 -23.52 3.34 -2.18
CA ASN A 132 -22.35 2.84 -2.90
C ASN A 132 -22.60 1.45 -3.51
N PHE A 133 -23.33 0.57 -2.83
CA PHE A 133 -23.66 -0.76 -3.36
C PHE A 133 -24.65 -0.68 -4.51
N LYS A 134 -25.68 0.17 -4.41
CA LYS A 134 -26.62 0.41 -5.52
C LYS A 134 -25.89 0.97 -6.74
N ARG A 135 -24.90 1.84 -6.52
CA ARG A 135 -24.06 2.37 -7.60
C ARG A 135 -23.25 1.30 -8.28
N LEU A 136 -22.55 0.50 -7.47
CA LEU A 136 -21.70 -0.55 -7.96
C LEU A 136 -22.51 -1.56 -8.77
N GLU A 137 -23.70 -1.93 -8.28
CA GLU A 137 -24.65 -2.77 -9.02
C GLU A 137 -25.02 -2.17 -10.37
N GLN A 138 -25.33 -0.88 -10.45
CA GLN A 138 -25.61 -0.20 -11.73
C GLN A 138 -24.41 -0.25 -12.68
N LEU A 139 -23.21 0.03 -12.17
CA LEU A 139 -21.97 0.04 -12.95
C LEU A 139 -21.65 -1.36 -13.50
N VAL A 140 -21.77 -2.42 -12.69
CA VAL A 140 -21.48 -3.79 -13.13
C VAL A 140 -22.62 -4.42 -13.94
N SER A 141 -23.83 -3.84 -13.88
CA SER A 141 -24.95 -4.25 -14.74
C SER A 141 -24.70 -3.88 -16.21
N ALA A 142 -24.01 -2.76 -16.49
CA ALA A 142 -23.69 -2.33 -17.85
C ALA A 142 -22.79 -3.35 -18.56
N ASP A 143 -23.01 -3.60 -19.86
CA ASP A 143 -22.29 -4.62 -20.63
C ASP A 143 -20.77 -4.39 -20.62
N GLU A 144 -20.36 -3.13 -20.67
CA GLU A 144 -18.99 -2.68 -20.54
C GLU A 144 -18.88 -1.64 -19.43
N LEU A 145 -17.74 -1.63 -18.74
CA LEU A 145 -17.42 -0.62 -17.76
C LEU A 145 -16.61 0.48 -18.46
N ASP A 146 -17.24 1.64 -18.64
CA ASP A 146 -16.58 2.79 -19.24
C ASP A 146 -15.55 3.43 -18.29
N GLU A 147 -14.76 4.36 -18.81
CA GLU A 147 -13.71 5.04 -18.05
C GLU A 147 -14.23 5.80 -16.82
N GLN A 148 -15.45 6.33 -16.87
CA GLN A 148 -16.08 7.00 -15.72
C GLN A 148 -16.45 5.99 -14.62
N GLY A 149 -17.05 4.86 -14.99
CA GLY A 149 -17.36 3.78 -14.07
C GLY A 149 -16.11 3.15 -13.47
N MET A 150 -15.06 2.96 -14.27
CA MET A 150 -13.75 2.52 -13.77
C MET A 150 -13.16 3.53 -12.79
N TYR A 151 -13.23 4.83 -13.09
CA TYR A 151 -12.76 5.88 -12.18
C TYR A 151 -13.51 5.82 -10.85
N GLU A 152 -14.83 5.72 -10.90
CA GLU A 152 -15.68 5.71 -9.72
C GLU A 152 -15.34 4.55 -8.79
N ILE A 153 -15.19 3.34 -9.35
CA ILE A 153 -14.76 2.15 -8.58
C ILE A 153 -13.35 2.35 -8.03
N ALA A 154 -12.40 2.76 -8.87
CA ALA A 154 -11.02 2.96 -8.48
C ALA A 154 -10.86 4.02 -7.37
N SER A 155 -11.67 5.07 -7.42
CA SER A 155 -11.63 6.17 -6.46
C SER A 155 -11.96 5.73 -5.03
N ALA A 156 -12.91 4.79 -4.89
CA ALA A 156 -13.29 4.20 -3.60
C ALA A 156 -12.19 3.27 -3.05
N LEU A 157 -11.32 2.75 -3.93
CA LEU A 157 -10.27 1.80 -3.59
C LEU A 157 -8.90 2.46 -3.38
N ILE A 158 -8.71 3.75 -3.68
CA ILE A 158 -7.38 4.37 -3.59
C ILE A 158 -6.82 4.31 -2.16
N VAL A 159 -7.59 4.73 -1.15
CA VAL A 159 -7.15 4.73 0.26
C VAL A 159 -7.07 3.32 0.81
N PRO A 160 -8.10 2.45 0.67
CA PRO A 160 -8.00 1.03 1.02
C PRO A 160 -6.80 0.34 0.39
N GLY A 161 -6.57 0.54 -0.91
CA GLY A 161 -5.51 -0.08 -1.69
C GLY A 161 -4.13 0.37 -1.23
N LEU A 162 -3.95 1.67 -0.94
CA LEU A 162 -2.71 2.18 -0.33
C LEU A 162 -2.50 1.62 1.08
N LYS A 163 -3.56 1.50 1.91
CA LYS A 163 -3.44 0.85 3.22
C LYS A 163 -3.02 -0.61 3.10
N ALA A 164 -3.62 -1.36 2.18
CA ALA A 164 -3.25 -2.75 1.91
C ALA A 164 -1.78 -2.85 1.45
N LEU A 165 -1.39 -1.99 0.50
CA LEU A 165 -0.04 -1.88 -0.02
C LEU A 165 0.99 -1.64 1.09
N TYR A 166 0.80 -0.59 1.90
CA TYR A 166 1.74 -0.22 2.95
C TYR A 166 1.64 -1.12 4.20
N ASN A 167 0.65 -2.02 4.23
CA ASN A 167 0.54 -3.11 5.18
C ASN A 167 0.91 -4.47 4.55
N SER A 168 1.51 -4.51 3.37
CA SER A 168 1.97 -5.72 2.69
C SER A 168 3.11 -6.39 3.45
N ASP A 169 3.08 -7.72 3.54
CA ASP A 169 4.04 -8.48 4.36
C ASP A 169 5.49 -8.29 3.93
N VAL A 170 5.73 -8.06 2.63
CA VAL A 170 7.06 -7.83 2.06
C VAL A 170 7.77 -6.61 2.65
N LEU A 171 7.03 -5.60 3.10
CA LEU A 171 7.59 -4.41 3.73
C LEU A 171 8.14 -4.73 5.12
N PHE A 172 7.54 -5.68 5.84
CA PHE A 172 7.88 -5.98 7.24
C PHE A 172 8.88 -7.13 7.39
N LEU A 173 9.30 -7.76 6.29
CA LEU A 173 10.38 -8.75 6.30
C LEU A 173 11.72 -8.06 6.66
N PRO A 174 12.62 -8.71 7.42
CA PRO A 174 13.93 -8.16 7.73
C PRO A 174 14.77 -7.94 6.45
N GLY A 175 15.77 -7.04 6.51
CA GLY A 175 16.74 -6.78 5.44
C GLY A 175 16.58 -5.41 4.76
N ASP A 176 17.56 -5.02 3.95
CA ASP A 176 17.63 -3.70 3.30
C ASP A 176 16.45 -3.46 2.36
N LYS A 177 15.65 -2.42 2.61
CA LYS A 177 14.48 -2.03 1.81
C LYS A 177 14.73 -0.79 0.94
N ARG A 178 15.95 -0.25 0.92
CA ARG A 178 16.28 0.94 0.08
C ARG A 178 16.01 0.70 -1.39
N PHE A 179 16.09 -0.56 -1.84
CA PHE A 179 15.74 -0.92 -3.21
C PHE A 179 14.29 -0.58 -3.54
N LEU A 180 13.33 -0.63 -2.58
CA LEU A 180 11.93 -0.29 -2.84
C LEU A 180 11.68 1.22 -3.05
N LYS A 181 12.65 2.09 -2.72
CA LYS A 181 12.56 3.56 -2.86
C LYS A 181 11.26 4.15 -2.31
N LEU A 182 10.87 3.70 -1.12
CA LEU A 182 9.69 4.22 -0.41
C LEU A 182 10.01 5.61 0.13
N ASP A 183 9.36 6.63 -0.41
CA ASP A 183 9.48 8.00 0.10
C ASP A 183 8.70 8.11 1.43
N ASN A 184 9.20 8.92 2.37
CA ASN A 184 8.61 9.00 3.70
C ASN A 184 7.29 9.76 3.73
N PHE A 185 7.11 10.77 2.88
CA PHE A 185 5.88 11.54 2.79
C PHE A 185 5.41 11.66 1.34
N ILE A 186 4.36 10.93 1.00
CA ILE A 186 3.83 10.80 -0.35
C ILE A 186 2.41 11.35 -0.42
N GLN A 187 2.10 12.04 -1.50
CA GLN A 187 0.73 12.33 -1.92
C GLN A 187 0.40 11.60 -3.23
N VAL A 188 -0.79 11.03 -3.33
CA VAL A 188 -1.27 10.32 -4.54
C VAL A 188 -2.60 10.91 -4.98
N GLU A 189 -2.73 11.23 -6.27
CA GLU A 189 -3.97 11.68 -6.89
C GLU A 189 -4.33 10.79 -8.07
N LEU A 190 -5.56 10.31 -8.10
CA LEU A 190 -6.14 9.63 -9.26
C LEU A 190 -6.88 10.66 -10.13
N VAL A 191 -6.43 10.84 -11.37
CA VAL A 191 -6.90 11.89 -12.29
C VAL A 191 -8.31 11.60 -12.78
N ASN A 192 -9.24 12.48 -12.45
CA ASN A 192 -10.62 12.42 -12.94
C ASN A 192 -10.74 13.04 -14.35
N LYS A 193 -10.11 12.40 -15.34
CA LYS A 193 -10.00 12.93 -16.71
C LYS A 193 -11.37 13.15 -17.37
N TYR A 194 -12.34 12.29 -17.03
CA TYR A 194 -13.66 12.25 -17.67
C TYR A 194 -14.76 12.89 -16.81
N GLY A 195 -14.44 13.47 -15.66
CA GLY A 195 -15.40 14.18 -14.82
C GLY A 195 -16.46 13.28 -14.18
N ALA A 196 -16.07 12.09 -13.72
CA ALA A 196 -16.91 11.21 -12.93
C ALA A 196 -17.45 11.94 -11.68
N LYS A 197 -18.73 11.70 -11.38
CA LYS A 197 -19.47 12.40 -10.33
C LYS A 197 -20.01 11.42 -9.30
N ASP A 198 -20.11 11.89 -8.06
CA ASP A 198 -20.78 11.15 -6.99
C ASP A 198 -22.31 11.22 -7.13
N PHE A 199 -23.01 10.62 -6.18
CA PHE A 199 -24.48 10.60 -6.14
C PHE A 199 -25.13 11.97 -6.03
N ASP A 200 -24.43 12.94 -5.43
CA ASP A 200 -24.90 14.31 -5.25
C ASP A 200 -24.57 15.17 -6.48
N GLY A 201 -23.93 14.58 -7.50
CA GLY A 201 -23.56 15.25 -8.74
C GLY A 201 -22.26 16.06 -8.65
N ASN A 202 -21.52 15.94 -7.55
CA ASN A 202 -20.23 16.61 -7.36
C ASN A 202 -19.12 15.82 -8.05
N LEU A 203 -18.08 16.51 -8.52
CA LEU A 203 -16.90 15.83 -9.06
C LEU A 203 -16.22 15.01 -7.97
N ILE A 204 -15.96 13.75 -8.27
CA ILE A 204 -15.19 12.89 -7.37
C ILE A 204 -13.74 13.35 -7.42
N ILE A 205 -13.19 13.67 -6.25
CA ILE A 205 -11.78 14.01 -6.06
C ILE A 205 -11.13 12.88 -5.25
N SER A 206 -10.30 12.09 -5.90
CA SER A 206 -9.65 10.93 -5.29
C SER A 206 -8.19 11.23 -4.99
N ARG A 207 -7.91 11.50 -3.71
CA ARG A 207 -6.58 11.89 -3.21
C ARG A 207 -6.27 11.15 -1.92
N ALA A 208 -5.00 10.84 -1.72
CA ALA A 208 -4.53 10.22 -0.49
C ALA A 208 -3.15 10.75 -0.10
N THR A 209 -2.87 10.66 1.19
CA THR A 209 -1.55 10.95 1.75
C THR A 209 -1.03 9.70 2.44
N VAL A 210 0.23 9.35 2.20
CA VAL A 210 0.94 8.28 2.89
C VAL A 210 2.13 8.89 3.62
N VAL A 211 2.30 8.57 4.89
CA VAL A 211 3.42 9.07 5.70
C VAL A 211 4.02 7.97 6.54
N ASN A 212 5.35 7.92 6.61
CA ASN A 212 6.07 7.12 7.58
C ASN A 212 6.34 7.94 8.84
N VAL A 213 5.77 7.52 9.97
CA VAL A 213 6.04 8.10 11.29
C VAL A 213 6.68 7.01 12.14
N ASP A 214 7.97 7.19 12.45
CA ASP A 214 8.77 6.27 13.28
C ASP A 214 8.65 4.79 12.88
N GLY A 215 8.70 4.54 11.56
CA GLY A 215 8.63 3.20 11.00
C GLY A 215 7.21 2.63 10.88
N GLN A 216 6.17 3.43 11.14
CA GLN A 216 4.77 3.09 10.88
C GLN A 216 4.24 3.83 9.66
N TRP A 217 3.65 3.10 8.72
CA TRP A 217 2.99 3.69 7.56
C TRP A 217 1.55 4.05 7.89
N LEU A 218 1.21 5.32 7.75
CA LEU A 218 -0.13 5.86 7.94
C LEU A 218 -0.67 6.34 6.59
N VAL A 219 -1.94 6.08 6.33
CA VAL A 219 -2.61 6.48 5.09
C VAL A 219 -3.88 7.25 5.41
N PHE A 220 -3.99 8.46 4.87
CA PHE A 220 -5.10 9.38 5.07
C PHE A 220 -5.78 9.71 3.75
N GLU A 221 -7.07 10.01 3.85
CA GLU A 221 -7.82 10.60 2.75
C GLU A 221 -7.41 12.07 2.54
N GLY A 222 -7.35 12.47 1.28
CA GLY A 222 -6.98 13.83 0.89
C GLY A 222 -5.48 14.12 0.96
N PHE A 223 -5.13 15.34 0.58
CA PHE A 223 -3.77 15.88 0.71
C PHE A 223 -3.61 16.53 2.07
N GLN A 224 -2.67 16.00 2.86
CA GLN A 224 -2.28 16.54 4.15
C GLN A 224 -0.86 17.07 4.03
N GLY A 225 -0.59 18.28 4.55
CA GLY A 225 0.73 18.89 4.59
C GLY A 225 1.44 19.06 3.23
N GLN A 226 2.76 19.24 3.29
CA GLN A 226 3.63 19.32 2.12
C GLN A 226 4.39 17.99 1.98
N PRO A 227 4.19 17.24 0.88
CA PRO A 227 4.82 15.94 0.72
C PRO A 227 6.28 16.07 0.29
N ASP A 228 7.04 14.99 0.42
CA ASP A 228 8.34 14.84 -0.25
C ASP A 228 8.15 14.61 -1.75
N VAL A 229 7.11 13.84 -2.11
CA VAL A 229 6.77 13.51 -3.49
C VAL A 229 5.26 13.48 -3.73
N ARG A 230 4.84 13.82 -4.94
CA ARG A 230 3.47 13.61 -5.41
C ARG A 230 3.45 12.73 -6.64
N TYR A 231 2.58 11.74 -6.63
CA TYR A 231 2.24 10.92 -7.78
C TYR A 231 0.85 11.27 -8.28
N THR A 232 0.74 11.53 -9.57
CA THR A 232 -0.53 11.72 -10.25
C THR A 232 -0.68 10.56 -11.23
N VAL A 233 -1.73 9.77 -11.04
CA VAL A 233 -1.94 8.51 -11.77
C VAL A 233 -3.27 8.55 -12.51
N ASP A 234 -3.33 7.94 -13.68
CA ASP A 234 -4.61 7.54 -14.29
C ASP A 234 -5.05 6.14 -13.80
N ILE A 235 -6.22 5.70 -14.25
CA ILE A 235 -6.82 4.41 -13.85
C ILE A 235 -5.91 3.24 -14.24
N ASN A 236 -5.37 3.27 -15.46
CA ASN A 236 -4.53 2.18 -15.96
C ASN A 236 -3.25 2.07 -15.15
N GLN A 237 -2.63 3.21 -14.83
CA GLN A 237 -1.45 3.28 -13.98
C GLN A 237 -1.75 2.79 -12.55
N LEU A 238 -2.90 3.16 -11.98
CA LEU A 238 -3.33 2.69 -10.65
C LEU A 238 -3.54 1.17 -10.63
N ILE A 239 -4.23 0.62 -11.63
CA ILE A 239 -4.41 -0.83 -11.78
C ILE A 239 -3.06 -1.53 -11.93
N HIS A 240 -2.14 -0.95 -12.69
CA HIS A 240 -0.80 -1.50 -12.90
C HIS A 240 0.01 -1.54 -11.60
N TYR A 241 -0.04 -0.47 -10.80
CA TYR A 241 0.54 -0.48 -9.44
C TYR A 241 -0.07 -1.58 -8.57
N TYR A 242 -1.39 -1.69 -8.55
CA TYR A 242 -2.08 -2.71 -7.75
C TYR A 242 -1.64 -4.11 -8.16
N TYR A 243 -1.57 -4.40 -9.46
CA TYR A 243 -1.15 -5.69 -10.00
C TYR A 243 0.31 -6.02 -9.64
N LEU A 244 1.24 -5.10 -9.90
CA LEU A 244 2.65 -5.31 -9.59
C LEU A 244 2.84 -5.62 -8.11
N ILE A 245 2.19 -4.85 -7.23
CA ILE A 245 2.49 -4.98 -5.81
C ILE A 245 1.70 -6.11 -5.14
N ASN A 246 0.40 -6.23 -5.43
CA ASN A 246 -0.45 -7.23 -4.77
C ASN A 246 -0.41 -8.62 -5.42
N TYR A 247 0.06 -8.75 -6.66
CA TYR A 247 0.12 -10.07 -7.33
C TYR A 247 1.54 -10.48 -7.72
N LYS A 248 2.38 -9.55 -8.19
CA LYS A 248 3.76 -9.90 -8.61
C LYS A 248 4.75 -9.88 -7.47
N PHE A 249 4.66 -8.91 -6.57
CA PHE A 249 5.55 -8.82 -5.41
C PHE A 249 5.03 -9.60 -4.21
N ARG A 250 3.71 -9.83 -4.13
CA ARG A 250 3.11 -10.61 -3.04
C ARG A 250 3.61 -12.06 -3.08
N GLY A 251 4.13 -12.53 -1.95
CA GLY A 251 4.67 -13.88 -1.81
C GLY A 251 6.12 -14.06 -2.25
N LEU A 252 6.76 -13.02 -2.84
CA LEU A 252 8.20 -13.07 -3.09
C LEU A 252 8.99 -12.79 -1.81
N SER A 253 10.08 -13.54 -1.60
CA SER A 253 11.05 -13.19 -0.57
C SER A 253 11.87 -11.96 -1.00
N ALA A 254 12.53 -11.31 -0.04
CA ALA A 254 13.43 -10.20 -0.35
C ALA A 254 14.58 -10.61 -1.30
N ALA A 255 15.05 -11.86 -1.22
CA ALA A 255 16.07 -12.41 -2.12
C ALA A 255 15.52 -12.60 -3.54
N ASP A 256 14.26 -13.05 -3.66
CA ASP A 256 13.61 -13.25 -4.97
C ASP A 256 13.34 -11.93 -5.67
N LEU A 257 12.97 -10.87 -4.95
CA LEU A 257 12.74 -9.55 -5.52
C LEU A 257 13.98 -9.00 -6.24
N LEU A 258 15.16 -9.17 -5.65
CA LEU A 258 16.43 -8.74 -6.27
C LEU A 258 16.76 -9.54 -7.54
N SER A 259 16.31 -10.80 -7.62
CA SER A 259 16.47 -11.64 -8.81
C SER A 259 15.48 -11.31 -9.92
N ARG A 260 14.39 -10.59 -9.61
CA ARG A 260 13.32 -10.19 -10.56
C ARG A 260 13.51 -8.77 -11.07
N LYS A 261 14.69 -8.49 -11.63
CA LYS A 261 15.09 -7.17 -12.13
C LYS A 261 14.03 -6.52 -13.04
N GLU A 262 13.44 -7.30 -13.96
CA GLU A 262 12.44 -6.80 -14.92
C GLU A 262 11.19 -6.22 -14.23
N LEU A 263 10.65 -6.91 -13.22
CA LEU A 263 9.49 -6.43 -12.46
C LEU A 263 9.82 -5.16 -11.66
N PHE A 264 11.04 -5.08 -11.14
CA PHE A 264 11.49 -3.90 -10.42
C PHE A 264 11.72 -2.71 -11.37
N ASP A 265 12.31 -2.93 -12.54
CA ASP A 265 12.49 -1.91 -13.58
C ASP A 265 11.15 -1.39 -14.08
N GLU A 266 10.15 -2.27 -14.25
CA GLU A 266 8.77 -1.93 -14.59
C GLU A 266 8.13 -1.04 -13.52
N TYR A 267 8.23 -1.43 -12.25
CA TYR A 267 7.76 -0.60 -11.12
C TYR A 267 8.45 0.77 -11.08
N MET A 268 9.76 0.81 -11.28
CA MET A 268 10.54 2.05 -11.25
C MET A 268 10.18 2.97 -12.41
N LYS A 269 9.92 2.42 -13.60
CA LYS A 269 9.44 3.16 -14.76
C LYS A 269 8.08 3.79 -14.46
N LEU A 270 7.13 3.01 -13.94
CA LEU A 270 5.80 3.50 -13.56
C LEU A 270 5.88 4.61 -12.50
N ARG A 271 6.78 4.47 -11.51
CA ARG A 271 7.09 5.51 -10.50
C ARG A 271 7.60 6.79 -11.12
N GLN A 272 8.45 6.70 -12.14
CA GLN A 272 8.99 7.88 -12.79
C GLN A 272 7.97 8.58 -13.69
N GLU A 273 7.13 7.83 -14.40
CA GLU A 273 6.08 8.35 -15.28
C GLU A 273 4.96 9.07 -14.51
N THR A 274 4.73 8.68 -13.27
CA THR A 274 3.64 9.21 -12.44
C THR A 274 4.10 10.31 -11.47
N LEU A 275 5.41 10.54 -11.33
CA LEU A 275 5.96 11.56 -10.43
C LEU A 275 5.71 12.97 -10.98
N THR A 276 4.90 13.76 -10.26
CA THR A 276 4.54 15.14 -10.66
C THR A 276 5.10 16.22 -9.74
N TYR A 277 5.56 15.87 -8.55
CA TYR A 277 6.23 16.78 -7.63
C TYR A 277 7.30 16.04 -6.83
N LYS A 278 8.41 16.73 -6.55
CA LYS A 278 9.45 16.28 -5.63
C LYS A 278 10.04 17.49 -4.90
N SER A 279 10.10 17.45 -3.57
CA SER A 279 10.83 18.44 -2.78
C SER A 279 12.34 18.19 -2.90
N TYR A 280 13.11 19.26 -3.00
CA TYR A 280 14.57 19.25 -3.00
C TYR A 280 15.10 19.59 -1.60
#